data_AF-A0A8T4IEU9-F1
#
_entry.id   AF-A0A8T4IEU9-F1
#
_cell.length_a   1.000
_cell.length_b   1.000
_cell.length_c   1.000
_cell.angle_alpha   90.00
_cell.angle_beta   90.00
_cell.angle_gamma   90.00
#
_symmetry.space_group_name_H-M   'P 1'
#
loop_
_entity.id
_entity.type
_entity.pdbx_description
1 polymer ?
#
loop_
_entity_poly.entity_id
_entity_poly.type
_entity_poly.pdbx_seq_one_letter_code
_entity_poly.pdbx_strand_id
1 'polypeptide(L)' 'RPVVDQHTILAPGDPLPTEADQPTYTERDIRVSERTAERLKNPSKPKNTSRTYRNQRDLFEAWCTREG' A
#
# COMPACT_ATOMS: atom_id res chain seq x y z
N ARG A 1 17.11 -18.45 -3.22
CA ARG A 1 17.85 -18.02 -2.01
C ARG A 1 16.88 -17.84 -0.85
N PRO A 2 17.29 -17.97 0.43
CA PRO A 2 16.41 -17.66 1.56
C PRO A 2 16.01 -16.17 1.52
N VAL A 3 14.74 -15.88 1.72
CA VAL A 3 14.17 -14.52 1.75
C VAL A 3 13.80 -14.23 3.20
N VAL A 4 14.78 -13.75 3.95
CA VAL A 4 14.63 -13.42 5.38
C VAL A 4 15.07 -11.98 5.57
N ASP A 5 14.21 -11.19 6.21
CA ASP A 5 14.47 -9.80 6.59
C ASP A 5 14.16 -9.55 8.07
N GLN A 6 14.30 -8.31 8.52
CA GLN A 6 14.02 -7.89 9.91
C GLN A 6 12.55 -8.07 10.35
N HIS A 7 11.63 -8.37 9.42
CA HIS A 7 10.21 -8.58 9.67
C HIS A 7 9.81 -10.06 9.58
N THR A 8 10.76 -10.94 9.26
CA THR A 8 10.53 -12.38 9.16
C THR A 8 10.60 -13.00 10.56
N ILE A 9 9.48 -13.51 11.06
CA ILE A 9 9.38 -14.22 12.35
C ILE A 9 9.23 -15.71 12.06
N LEU A 10 10.14 -16.54 12.61
CA LEU A 10 10.13 -18.00 12.43
C LEU A 10 10.08 -18.68 13.81
N ALA A 11 9.24 -19.70 13.94
CA ALA A 11 9.24 -20.58 15.10
C ALA A 11 10.28 -21.71 14.93
N PRO A 12 10.71 -22.37 16.03
CA PRO A 12 11.59 -23.54 15.95
C PRO A 12 10.98 -24.64 15.08
N GLY A 13 11.70 -25.04 14.03
CA GLY A 13 11.26 -26.07 13.09
C GLY A 13 10.57 -25.53 11.83
N ASP A 14 10.29 -24.22 11.75
CA ASP A 14 9.75 -23.63 10.54
C ASP A 14 10.78 -23.67 9.40
N PRO A 15 10.34 -24.00 8.17
CA PRO A 15 11.21 -23.94 7.01
C PRO A 15 11.60 -22.49 6.69
N LEU A 16 12.82 -22.30 6.19
CA LEU A 16 13.25 -20.98 5.72
C LEU A 16 12.47 -20.61 4.45
N PRO A 17 11.75 -19.47 4.42
CA PRO A 17 11.10 -19.01 3.21
C PRO A 17 12.14 -18.72 2.13
N THR A 18 11.80 -19.08 0.90
CA THR A 18 12.65 -18.95 -0.28
C THR A 18 11.99 -18.08 -1.35
N GLU A 19 12.74 -17.70 -2.36
CA GLU A 19 12.21 -16.99 -3.53
C GLU A 19 11.06 -17.76 -4.24
N ALA A 20 11.01 -19.09 -4.09
CA ALA A 20 9.91 -19.90 -4.64
C ALA A 20 8.59 -19.71 -3.88
N ASP A 21 8.64 -19.22 -2.64
CA ASP A 21 7.49 -18.94 -1.79
C ASP A 21 6.93 -17.53 -2.00
N GLN A 22 7.56 -16.73 -2.88
CA GLN A 22 7.04 -15.40 -3.22
C GLN A 22 5.77 -15.50 -4.07
N PRO A 23 4.78 -14.63 -3.83
CA PRO A 23 3.60 -14.55 -4.68
C PRO A 23 4.02 -14.22 -6.11
N THR A 24 3.64 -15.10 -7.05
CA THR A 24 3.80 -14.85 -8.47
C THR A 24 2.65 -13.99 -8.96
N TYR A 25 2.97 -12.84 -9.56
CA TYR A 25 1.97 -11.98 -10.18
C TYR A 25 1.92 -12.22 -11.68
N THR A 26 0.70 -12.23 -12.22
CA THR A 26 0.44 -12.23 -13.66
C THR A 26 0.25 -10.80 -14.16
N GLU A 27 0.30 -10.59 -15.48
CA GLU A 27 0.03 -9.26 -16.05
C GLU A 27 -1.34 -8.71 -15.63
N ARG A 28 -2.34 -9.59 -15.41
CA ARG A 28 -3.68 -9.19 -14.97
C ARG A 28 -3.70 -8.61 -13.57
N ASP A 29 -2.77 -9.02 -12.71
CA ASP A 29 -2.67 -8.55 -11.33
C ASP A 29 -2.07 -7.15 -11.24
N ILE A 30 -1.32 -6.74 -12.28
CA ILE A 30 -0.51 -5.52 -12.28
C ILE A 30 -1.09 -4.46 -13.24
N ARG A 31 -1.76 -4.88 -14.32
CA ARG A 31 -2.29 -3.98 -15.34
C ARG A 31 -3.66 -3.45 -14.95
N VAL A 32 -3.78 -2.13 -14.87
CA VAL A 32 -5.07 -1.45 -14.77
C VAL A 32 -5.69 -1.25 -16.16
N SER A 33 -7.01 -1.12 -16.23
CA SER A 33 -7.69 -0.81 -17.49
C SER A 33 -7.23 0.52 -18.08
N GLU A 34 -7.31 0.67 -19.41
CA GLU A 34 -6.92 1.92 -20.10
C GLU A 34 -7.62 3.14 -19.50
N ARG A 35 -8.92 3.01 -19.21
CA ARG A 35 -9.72 4.03 -18.52
C ARG A 35 -9.15 4.44 -17.16
N THR A 36 -8.61 3.49 -16.40
CA THR A 36 -8.00 3.75 -15.10
C THR A 36 -6.63 4.39 -15.26
N ALA A 37 -5.82 3.90 -16.21
CA ALA A 37 -4.53 4.49 -16.55
C ALA A 37 -4.68 5.96 -16.99
N GLU A 38 -5.69 6.28 -17.79
CA GLU A 38 -5.98 7.65 -18.22
C GLU A 38 -6.35 8.55 -17.04
N ARG A 39 -7.15 8.05 -16.08
CA ARG A 39 -7.51 8.79 -14.86
C ARG A 39 -6.31 9.04 -13.94
N LEU A 40 -5.34 8.14 -13.91
CA LEU A 40 -4.10 8.33 -13.13
C LEU A 40 -3.18 9.36 -13.79
N LYS A 41 -3.07 9.35 -15.13
CA LYS A 41 -2.25 10.31 -15.90
C LYS A 41 -2.86 11.70 -15.96
N ASN A 42 -4.19 11.77 -16.10
CA ASN A 42 -4.97 13.00 -16.19
C ASN A 42 -5.94 13.07 -15.01
N PRO A 43 -5.42 13.24 -13.77
CA PRO A 43 -6.28 13.34 -12.61
C PRO A 43 -7.24 14.51 -12.79
N SER A 44 -8.54 14.25 -12.60
CA SER A 44 -9.52 15.33 -12.63
C SER A 44 -9.13 16.37 -11.58
N LYS A 45 -9.21 17.67 -11.93
CA LYS A 45 -8.98 18.73 -10.95
C LYS A 45 -9.87 18.47 -9.75
N PRO A 46 -9.31 18.40 -8.53
CA PRO A 46 -10.06 18.02 -7.35
C PRO A 46 -11.14 19.09 -7.11
N LYS A 47 -12.38 18.83 -7.52
CA LYS A 47 -13.51 19.73 -7.25
C LYS A 47 -13.79 19.84 -5.74
N ASN A 48 -13.23 18.93 -4.92
CA ASN A 48 -13.36 18.97 -3.46
C ASN A 48 -12.19 18.32 -2.68
N THR A 49 -11.23 17.66 -3.33
CA THR A 49 -10.39 16.62 -2.67
C THR A 49 -9.17 17.15 -1.93
N SER A 50 -8.50 18.22 -2.38
CA SER A 50 -7.30 18.74 -1.70
C SER A 50 -7.60 19.45 -0.37
N ARG A 51 -8.79 20.06 -0.27
CA ARG A 51 -9.28 20.69 0.96
C ARG A 51 -9.75 19.65 1.97
N THR A 52 -10.42 18.60 1.50
CA THR A 52 -10.84 17.47 2.34
C THR A 52 -9.66 16.65 2.84
N TYR A 53 -8.63 16.40 2.01
CA TYR A 53 -7.48 15.61 2.44
C TYR A 53 -6.67 16.29 3.54
N ARG A 54 -6.43 17.61 3.42
CA ARG A 54 -5.80 18.40 4.49
C ARG A 54 -6.64 18.37 5.77
N ASN A 55 -7.94 18.60 5.65
CA ASN A 55 -8.86 18.55 6.79
C ASN A 55 -8.84 17.18 7.50
N GLN A 56 -8.83 16.07 6.75
CA GLN A 56 -8.77 14.73 7.35
C GLN A 56 -7.44 14.45 8.06
N ARG A 57 -6.31 14.93 7.52
CA ARG A 57 -5.02 14.83 8.20
C ARG A 57 -5.00 15.67 9.47
N ASP A 58 -5.49 16.90 9.41
CA ASP A 58 -5.52 17.81 10.56
C ASP A 58 -6.45 17.26 11.67
N LEU A 59 -7.56 16.61 11.31
CA LEU A 59 -8.44 15.89 12.25
C LEU A 59 -7.72 14.69 12.91
N PHE A 60 -6.91 13.97 12.16
CA PHE A 60 -6.11 12.86 12.69
C PHE A 60 -5.02 13.36 13.65
N GLU A 61 -4.28 14.41 13.28
CA GLU A 61 -3.27 15.04 14.15
C GLU A 61 -3.89 15.56 15.47
N ALA A 62 -5.06 16.20 15.38
CA ALA A 62 -5.80 16.66 16.55
C ALA A 62 -6.25 15.51 17.47
N TRP A 63 -6.66 14.38 16.89
CA TRP A 63 -6.99 13.18 17.67
C TRP A 63 -5.76 12.60 18.37
N CYS A 64 -4.61 12.47 17.69
CA CYS A 64 -3.37 12.01 18.30
C CYS A 64 -2.94 12.89 19.49
N THR A 65 -3.15 14.19 19.42
CA THR A 65 -2.82 15.11 20.53
C THR A 65 -3.74 14.92 21.74
N ARG A 66 -4.98 14.47 21.53
CA ARG A 66 -5.99 14.33 22.59
C ARG A 66 -6.03 12.94 23.22
N GLU A 67 -5.86 11.90 22.42
CA GLU A 67 -6.11 10.49 22.82
C GLU A 67 -4.87 9.58 22.66
N GLY A 68 -3.77 10.09 22.10
CA GLY A 68 -2.56 9.33 21.78
C GLY A 68 -1.59 9.17 22.94
#